data_AF-A0A6N8YVH1-F1
#
_entry.id   AF-A0A6N8YVH1-F1
#
_cell.length_a   1.000
_cell.length_b   1.000
_cell.length_c   1.000
_cell.angle_alpha   90.00
_cell.angle_beta   90.00
_cell.angle_gamma   90.00
#
_symmetry.space_group_name_H-M   'P 1'
#
loop_
_entity.id
_entity.type
_entity.pdbx_description
1 polymer ?
#
loop_
_entity_poly.entity_id
_entity_poly.type
_entity_poly.pdbx_seq_one_letter_code
_entity_poly.pdbx_strand_id
1 'polypeptide(L)'
;MVTREELHNIIDFLPDSVLAAGGQVFLDFLKKEDPVLFALLTAPQDDEPETEEERAAVEEAYESIARGERMIPDAELAKELGL
;
A
#
# COMPACT_ATOMS: atom_id res chain seq x y z
N MET A 1 2.38 5.41 -29.83
CA MET A 1 1.10 5.46 -29.11
C MET A 1 0.52 4.06 -29.17
N VAL A 2 0.14 3.47 -28.05
CA VAL A 2 -0.54 2.17 -28.04
C VAL A 2 -2.00 2.40 -28.44
N THR A 3 -2.51 1.60 -29.37
CA THR A 3 -3.91 1.63 -29.81
C THR A 3 -4.78 0.77 -28.91
N ARG A 4 -6.11 0.98 -28.94
CA ARG A 4 -7.06 0.13 -28.21
C ARG A 4 -6.99 -1.33 -28.68
N GLU A 5 -6.80 -1.54 -29.97
CA GLU A 5 -6.70 -2.87 -30.59
C GLU A 5 -5.44 -3.62 -30.12
N GLU A 6 -4.30 -2.94 -30.06
CA GLU A 6 -3.06 -3.51 -29.49
C GLU A 6 -3.24 -3.89 -28.01
N LEU A 7 -3.96 -3.07 -27.23
CA LEU A 7 -4.22 -3.34 -25.81
C LEU A 7 -5.13 -4.55 -25.61
N HIS A 8 -6.18 -4.68 -26.44
CA HIS A 8 -7.08 -5.83 -26.44
C HIS A 8 -6.33 -7.14 -26.72
N ASN A 9 -5.49 -7.14 -27.76
CA ASN A 9 -4.68 -8.32 -28.09
C ASN A 9 -3.78 -8.73 -26.92
N ILE A 10 -3.12 -7.78 -26.25
CA ILE A 10 -2.27 -8.08 -25.09
C ILE A 10 -3.08 -8.76 -23.98
N ILE A 11 -4.27 -8.25 -23.66
CA ILE A 11 -5.14 -8.81 -22.62
C ILE A 11 -5.58 -10.23 -23.00
N ASP A 12 -5.94 -10.47 -24.26
CA ASP A 12 -6.40 -11.78 -24.75
C ASP A 12 -5.31 -12.86 -24.69
N PHE A 13 -4.03 -12.47 -24.72
CA PHE A 13 -2.89 -13.40 -24.59
C PHE A 13 -2.41 -13.61 -23.15
N LEU A 14 -2.99 -12.93 -22.16
CA LEU A 14 -2.63 -13.14 -20.76
C LEU A 14 -3.16 -14.50 -20.26
N PRO A 15 -2.37 -15.28 -19.49
CA PRO A 15 -2.86 -16.49 -18.87
C PRO A 15 -4.01 -16.21 -17.89
N ASP A 16 -4.98 -17.12 -17.80
CA ASP A 16 -6.11 -17.01 -16.84
C ASP A 16 -5.64 -16.84 -15.39
N SER A 17 -4.49 -17.40 -15.02
CA SER A 17 -3.90 -17.21 -13.70
C SER A 17 -3.51 -15.76 -13.41
N VAL A 18 -3.10 -15.00 -14.42
CA VAL A 18 -2.78 -13.56 -14.31
C VAL A 18 -4.05 -12.74 -14.19
N LEU A 19 -5.10 -13.11 -14.94
CA LEU A 19 -6.41 -12.48 -14.82
C LEU A 19 -7.00 -12.68 -13.42
N ALA A 20 -6.87 -13.90 -12.88
CA ALA A 20 -7.31 -14.26 -11.53
C ALA A 20 -6.45 -13.62 -10.41
N ALA A 21 -5.15 -13.43 -10.64
CA ALA A 21 -4.22 -12.89 -9.64
C ALA A 21 -4.34 -11.36 -9.42
N GLY A 22 -5.16 -10.66 -10.20
CA GLY A 22 -5.33 -9.22 -10.03
C GLY A 22 -5.71 -8.43 -11.28
N GLY A 23 -5.87 -9.08 -12.44
CA GLY A 23 -6.26 -8.41 -13.69
C GLY A 23 -7.53 -7.57 -13.55
N GLN A 24 -8.54 -8.08 -12.85
CA GLN A 24 -9.78 -7.32 -12.59
C GLN A 24 -9.52 -6.06 -11.74
N VAL A 25 -8.70 -6.19 -10.69
CA VAL A 25 -8.36 -5.07 -9.79
C VAL A 25 -7.59 -3.99 -10.54
N PHE A 26 -6.63 -4.38 -11.38
CA PHE A 26 -5.86 -3.46 -12.20
C PHE A 26 -6.72 -2.74 -13.25
N LEU A 27 -7.63 -3.45 -13.92
CA LEU A 27 -8.54 -2.84 -14.89
C LEU A 27 -9.55 -1.89 -14.23
N ASP A 28 -10.06 -2.24 -13.05
CA ASP A 28 -10.96 -1.35 -12.30
C ASP A 28 -10.23 -0.14 -11.73
N PHE A 29 -8.95 -0.27 -11.37
CA PHE A 29 -8.06 0.85 -11.08
C PHE A 29 -7.97 1.80 -12.29
N LEU A 30 -7.62 1.28 -13.47
CA LEU A 30 -7.48 2.09 -14.69
C LEU A 30 -8.76 2.85 -15.07
N LYS A 31 -9.94 2.31 -14.76
CA LYS A 31 -11.24 2.97 -15.01
C LYS A 31 -11.54 4.13 -14.07
N LYS A 32 -11.07 4.06 -12.82
CA LYS A 32 -11.39 5.05 -11.79
C LYS A 32 -10.54 6.31 -11.88
N GLU A 33 -9.43 6.24 -12.62
CA GLU A 33 -8.45 7.34 -12.72
C GLU A 33 -8.05 7.89 -11.35
N ASP A 34 -8.00 7.02 -10.33
CA ASP A 34 -7.71 7.40 -8.94
C ASP A 34 -6.21 7.62 -8.77
N PRO A 35 -5.73 8.87 -8.62
CA PRO A 35 -4.31 9.16 -8.56
C PRO A 35 -3.66 8.65 -7.26
N VAL A 36 -4.42 8.52 -6.17
CA VAL A 36 -3.90 8.04 -4.88
C VAL A 36 -3.68 6.54 -4.95
N LEU A 37 -4.66 5.80 -5.47
CA LEU A 37 -4.54 4.36 -5.64
C LEU A 37 -3.41 4.00 -6.62
N PHE A 38 -3.22 4.78 -7.69
CA PHE A 38 -2.08 4.59 -8.60
C PHE A 38 -0.76 4.74 -7.86
N ALA A 39 -0.59 5.84 -7.12
CA ALA A 39 0.63 6.13 -6.39
C ALA A 39 0.98 4.99 -5.42
N LEU A 40 -0.01 4.44 -4.71
CA LEU A 40 0.18 3.31 -3.80
C LEU A 40 0.56 2.02 -4.53
N LEU A 41 -0.08 1.69 -5.66
CA LEU A 41 0.19 0.47 -6.42
C LEU A 41 1.55 0.50 -7.14
N THR A 42 2.02 1.69 -7.52
CA THR A 42 3.31 1.87 -8.21
C THR A 42 4.42 2.35 -7.28
N ALA A 43 4.14 2.48 -5.99
CA ALA A 43 5.15 2.86 -5.02
C ALA A 43 6.28 1.81 -5.03
N PRO A 44 7.55 2.24 -5.05
CA PRO A 44 8.65 1.32 -4.82
C PRO A 44 8.52 0.70 -3.42
N GLN A 45 9.14 -0.45 -3.21
CA GLN A 45 9.30 -0.97 -1.85
C GLN A 45 10.13 0.02 -1.03
N ASP A 46 9.74 0.21 0.22
CA ASP A 46 10.47 1.06 1.15
C ASP A 46 11.64 0.25 1.74
N ASP A 47 12.75 0.25 1.00
CA ASP A 47 14.01 -0.42 1.34
C ASP A 47 15.10 0.61 1.71
N GLU A 48 14.72 1.85 2.03
CA GLU A 48 15.65 2.88 2.45
C GLU A 48 16.25 2.55 3.83
N PRO A 49 17.54 2.85 4.08
CA PRO A 49 18.12 2.63 5.40
C PRO A 49 17.47 3.57 6.42
N GLU A 50 17.10 3.04 7.59
CA GLU A 50 16.58 3.86 8.70
C GLU A 50 17.52 5.02 9.02
N THR A 51 16.92 6.20 9.15
CA THR A 51 17.58 7.37 9.71
C THR A 51 17.81 7.18 11.21
N GLU A 52 18.70 7.98 11.80
CA GLU A 52 18.97 7.90 13.24
C GLU A 52 17.76 8.33 14.08
N GLU A 53 16.95 9.27 13.58
CA GLU A 53 15.73 9.72 14.23
C GLU A 53 14.68 8.59 14.29
N GLU A 54 14.49 7.88 13.19
CA GLU A 54 13.59 6.73 13.12
C GLU A 54 14.06 5.60 14.04
N ARG A 55 15.36 5.27 14.01
CA ARG A 55 15.97 4.27 14.88
C ARG A 55 15.72 4.60 16.36
N ALA A 56 15.95 5.85 16.76
CA ALA A 56 15.73 6.31 18.14
C ALA A 56 14.26 6.25 18.54
N ALA A 57 13.33 6.62 17.65
CA ALA A 57 11.89 6.55 17.91
C ALA A 57 11.41 5.10 18.09
N VAL A 58 11.95 4.18 17.29
CA VAL A 58 11.65 2.74 17.43
C VAL A 58 12.21 2.20 18.75
N GLU A 59 13.44 2.55 19.11
CA GLU A 59 14.03 2.16 20.39
C GLU A 59 13.20 2.68 21.58
N GLU A 60 12.82 3.96 21.57
CA GLU A 60 11.96 4.57 22.59
C GLU A 60 10.63 3.82 22.72
N ALA A 61 10.01 3.46 21.60
CA ALA A 61 8.76 2.69 21.60
C ALA A 61 8.94 1.32 22.27
N TYR A 62 10.01 0.58 21.95
CA TYR A 62 10.29 -0.69 22.60
C TYR A 62 10.57 -0.55 24.11
N GLU A 63 11.30 0.50 24.51
CA GLU A 63 11.53 0.76 25.93
C GLU A 63 10.24 1.11 26.68
N SER A 64 9.35 1.90 26.08
CA SER A 64 8.02 2.24 26.63
C SER A 64 7.22 0.96 26.94
N ILE A 65 7.24 0.01 26.01
CA ILE A 65 6.63 -1.32 26.19
C ILE A 65 7.29 -2.09 27.33
N ALA A 66 8.62 -2.09 27.38
CA ALA A 66 9.38 -2.77 28.43
C ALA A 66 9.13 -2.18 29.82
N ARG A 67 8.90 -0.86 29.91
CA ARG A 67 8.50 -0.15 31.13
C ARG A 67 7.04 -0.40 31.52
N GLY A 68 6.26 -1.07 30.67
CA GLY A 68 4.84 -1.36 30.90
C GLY A 68 3.98 -0.10 30.79
N GLU A 69 4.38 0.86 29.97
CA GLU A 69 3.58 2.04 29.70
C GLU A 69 2.25 1.65 29.02
N ARG A 70 1.23 2.49 29.22
CA ARG A 70 -0.11 2.20 28.73
C ARG A 70 -0.14 2.28 27.21
N MET A 71 -0.38 1.14 26.56
CA MET A 71 -0.80 1.10 25.17
C MET A 71 -2.25 1.54 25.02
N ILE A 72 -2.51 2.40 24.04
CA ILE A 72 -3.88 2.77 23.65
C ILE A 72 -4.44 1.70 22.70
N PRO A 73 -5.66 1.18 22.95
CA PRO A 73 -6.32 0.31 21.99
C PRO A 73 -6.67 1.06 20.70
N ASP A 74 -6.67 0.37 19.56
CA ASP A 74 -7.01 0.95 18.25
C ASP A 74 -8.35 1.70 18.25
N ALA A 75 -9.35 1.19 18.99
CA ALA A 75 -10.67 1.81 19.11
C ALA A 75 -10.66 3.14 19.89
N GLU A 76 -9.68 3.34 20.78
CA GLU A 76 -9.47 4.60 21.48
C GLU A 76 -8.71 5.59 20.59
N LEU A 77 -7.64 5.12 19.93
CA LEU A 77 -6.88 5.92 18.98
C LEU A 77 -7.75 6.45 17.82
N ALA A 78 -8.61 5.61 17.25
CA ALA A 78 -9.52 6.02 16.18
C ALA A 78 -10.44 7.18 16.61
N LYS A 79 -10.96 7.14 17.85
CA LYS A 79 -11.79 8.21 18.40
C LYS A 79 -11.02 9.52 18.55
N GLU A 80 -9.76 9.46 18.97
CA GLU A 80 -8.90 10.64 19.08
C GLU A 80 -8.60 11.25 17.71
N LEU A 81 -8.44 10.42 16.67
CA LEU A 81 -8.19 10.83 15.29
C LEU A 81 -9.46 11.21 14.51
N GLY A 82 -10.65 11.02 15.08
CA GLY A 82 -11.93 11.31 14.43
C GLY A 82 -12.33 10.33 13.32
N LEU A 83 -11.84 9.08 13.40
CA LEU A 83 -12.12 7.98 12.48
C LEU A 83 -13.27 7.08 12.97
#